data_AF-A0AA92WM19-F1
#
_entry.id   AF-A0AA92WM19-F1
#
_cell.length_a   1.000
_cell.length_b   1.000
_cell.length_c   1.000
_cell.angle_alpha   90.00
_cell.angle_beta   90.00
_cell.angle_gamma   90.00
#
_symmetry.space_group_name_H-M   'P 1'
#
loop_
_entity.id
_entity.type
_entity.pdbx_description
1 polymer ?
#
loop_
_entity_poly.entity_id
_entity_poly.type
_entity_poly.pdbx_seq_one_letter_code
_entity_poly.pdbx_strand_id
1 'polypeptide(L)'
;MKQYEAVIETLKRLGGCATFGQLNQEVFKIEDCTWNTKTPFASIRRIVQDRKEIFRIRPGLWALEEYRSLLADRGIVAQDVTNSDSEQVQEFNHSYYQGLLLYIGNMKKLETYVPAQDKNRRCINVKLGEISTLTKVPPFSYQEFVNRSSTIDVMWFQPNSLGSEVMMPDSFFEVEHSTDIQNSLCKFADLQSFNARMYIVADVRRHDEFIAKLSHDYFKPISDRVKFVSYDKLDRYYEGLMMQRKSSLIL
;
A
#
# COMPACT_ATOMS: atom_id res chain seq x y z
N MET A 1 -23.87 -20.46 10.50
CA MET A 1 -23.54 -19.83 9.20
C MET A 1 -22.48 -20.68 8.48
N LYS A 2 -22.54 -20.81 7.14
CA LYS A 2 -21.48 -21.45 6.35
C LYS A 2 -20.27 -20.52 6.20
N GLN A 3 -19.07 -21.08 6.00
CA GLN A 3 -17.82 -20.29 5.90
C GLN A 3 -17.86 -19.22 4.81
N TYR A 4 -18.43 -19.51 3.64
CA TYR A 4 -18.53 -18.52 2.57
C TYR A 4 -19.52 -17.39 2.91
N GLU A 5 -20.58 -17.69 3.68
CA GLU A 5 -21.54 -16.69 4.13
C GLU A 5 -20.86 -15.73 5.11
N ALA A 6 -20.00 -16.24 5.99
CA ALA A 6 -19.20 -15.41 6.89
C ALA A 6 -18.24 -14.49 6.14
N VAL A 7 -17.59 -14.97 5.08
CA VAL A 7 -16.71 -14.13 4.24
C VAL A 7 -17.51 -13.04 3.53
N ILE A 8 -18.67 -13.37 2.94
CA ILE A 8 -19.55 -12.40 2.28
C ILE A 8 -20.05 -11.35 3.29
N GLU A 9 -20.52 -11.80 4.46
CA GLU A 9 -20.97 -10.90 5.54
C GLU A 9 -19.85 -9.96 6.01
N THR A 10 -18.62 -10.47 6.09
CA THR A 10 -17.45 -9.65 6.44
C THR A 10 -17.19 -8.58 5.37
N LEU A 11 -17.26 -8.93 4.09
CA LEU A 11 -17.15 -7.96 3.00
C LEU A 11 -18.25 -6.89 3.08
N LYS A 12 -19.50 -7.27 3.39
CA LYS A 12 -20.61 -6.33 3.60
C LYS A 12 -20.30 -5.35 4.74
N ARG A 13 -19.87 -5.85 5.89
CA ARG A 13 -19.49 -5.02 7.06
C ARG A 13 -18.34 -4.06 6.75
N LEU A 14 -17.45 -4.43 5.84
CA LEU A 14 -16.33 -3.61 5.38
C LEU A 14 -16.69 -2.66 4.23
N GLY A 15 -17.97 -2.55 3.87
CA GLY A 15 -18.45 -1.63 2.85
C GLY A 15 -18.29 -2.14 1.42
N GLY A 16 -18.28 -3.47 1.24
CA GLY A 16 -18.34 -4.14 -0.06
C GLY A 16 -17.01 -4.58 -0.64
N CYS A 17 -15.88 -4.13 -0.08
CA CYS A 17 -14.55 -4.56 -0.50
C CYS A 17 -13.56 -4.55 0.67
N ALA A 18 -12.56 -5.42 0.61
CA ALA A 18 -11.55 -5.54 1.65
C ALA A 18 -10.27 -6.19 1.12
N THR A 19 -9.15 -5.82 1.73
CA THR A 19 -7.91 -6.57 1.54
C THR A 19 -8.03 -7.95 2.18
N PHE A 20 -7.27 -8.91 1.66
CA PHE A 20 -7.22 -10.25 2.25
C PHE A 20 -6.73 -10.22 3.71
N GLY A 21 -5.81 -9.31 4.05
CA GLY A 21 -5.38 -9.07 5.43
C GLY A 21 -6.52 -8.62 6.35
N GLN A 22 -7.35 -7.66 5.91
CA GLN A 22 -8.53 -7.21 6.64
C GLN A 22 -9.56 -8.34 6.80
N LEU A 23 -9.84 -9.10 5.75
CA LEU A 23 -10.75 -10.25 5.81
C LEU A 23 -10.31 -11.26 6.88
N ASN A 24 -9.02 -11.59 6.92
CA ASN A 24 -8.47 -12.53 7.90
C ASN A 24 -8.52 -12.01 9.35
N GLN A 25 -8.62 -10.70 9.55
CA GLN A 25 -8.79 -10.11 10.88
C GLN A 25 -10.26 -10.08 11.29
N GLU A 26 -11.16 -9.73 10.38
CA GLU A 26 -12.56 -9.47 10.70
C GLU A 26 -13.47 -10.70 10.66
N VAL A 27 -13.21 -11.65 9.75
CA VAL A 27 -14.14 -12.79 9.53
C VAL A 27 -14.30 -13.70 10.75
N PHE A 28 -13.27 -13.77 11.59
CA PHE A 28 -13.29 -14.59 12.80
C PHE A 28 -14.02 -13.93 13.97
N LYS A 29 -14.43 -12.67 13.83
CA LYS A 29 -15.31 -11.99 14.80
C LYS A 29 -16.78 -12.39 14.64
N ILE A 30 -17.11 -13.17 13.60
CA ILE A 30 -18.43 -13.75 13.41
C ILE A 30 -18.50 -15.06 14.19
N GLU A 31 -19.10 -15.03 15.38
CA GLU A 31 -19.20 -16.17 16.29
C GLU A 31 -20.08 -17.32 15.74
N ASP A 32 -21.07 -16.98 14.91
CA ASP A 32 -22.02 -17.92 14.29
C ASP A 32 -21.43 -18.79 13.17
N CYS A 33 -20.10 -18.74 12.94
CA CYS A 33 -19.42 -19.50 11.90
C CYS A 33 -18.28 -20.37 12.49
N THR A 34 -18.39 -21.69 12.32
CA THR A 34 -17.38 -22.64 12.80
C THR A 34 -16.31 -22.92 11.73
N TRP A 35 -15.03 -22.75 12.09
CA TRP A 35 -13.87 -22.99 11.23
C TRP A 35 -13.16 -24.29 11.62
N ASN A 36 -13.67 -25.44 11.18
CA ASN A 36 -13.15 -26.77 11.55
C ASN A 36 -11.82 -27.18 10.87
N THR A 37 -11.23 -26.30 10.07
CA THR A 37 -10.00 -26.58 9.32
C THR A 37 -8.75 -26.14 10.09
N LYS A 38 -7.65 -26.88 9.94
CA LYS A 38 -6.33 -26.48 10.46
C LYS A 38 -5.75 -25.26 9.74
N THR A 39 -6.28 -24.93 8.56
CA THR A 39 -5.81 -23.82 7.71
C THR A 39 -6.97 -22.92 7.30
N PRO A 40 -7.56 -22.16 8.24
CA PRO A 40 -8.73 -21.33 7.96
C PRO A 40 -8.42 -20.21 6.97
N PHE A 41 -7.22 -19.63 6.99
CA PHE A 41 -6.78 -18.63 6.01
C PHE A 41 -6.74 -19.17 4.57
N ALA A 42 -6.28 -20.41 4.37
CA ALA A 42 -6.33 -21.05 3.05
C ALA A 42 -7.77 -21.26 2.57
N SER A 43 -8.69 -21.53 3.50
CA SER A 43 -10.11 -21.69 3.18
C SER A 43 -10.74 -20.34 2.80
N ILE A 44 -10.43 -19.26 3.52
CA ILE A 44 -10.87 -17.89 3.16
C ILE A 44 -10.33 -17.51 1.78
N ARG A 45 -9.05 -17.81 1.49
CA ARG A 45 -8.44 -17.53 0.18
C ARG A 45 -9.18 -18.24 -0.95
N ARG A 46 -9.48 -19.52 -0.75
CA ARG A 46 -10.25 -20.29 -1.72
C ARG A 46 -11.66 -19.72 -1.92
N ILE A 47 -12.32 -19.29 -0.84
CA ILE A 47 -13.66 -18.69 -0.92
C ILE A 47 -13.63 -17.41 -1.76
N VAL A 48 -12.70 -16.49 -1.52
CA VAL A 48 -12.67 -15.24 -2.32
C VAL A 48 -12.30 -15.47 -3.79
N GLN A 49 -11.62 -16.57 -4.10
CA GLN A 49 -11.21 -16.95 -5.46
C GLN A 49 -12.31 -17.70 -6.24
N ASP A 50 -13.02 -18.62 -5.58
CA ASP A 50 -13.91 -19.58 -6.25
C ASP A 50 -15.37 -19.11 -6.30
N ARG A 51 -15.77 -18.15 -5.46
CA ARG A 51 -17.17 -17.73 -5.32
C ARG A 51 -17.55 -16.69 -6.36
N LYS A 52 -18.60 -16.98 -7.14
CA LYS A 52 -19.18 -16.06 -8.13
C LYS A 52 -19.69 -14.74 -7.55
N GLU A 53 -19.99 -14.70 -6.26
CA GLU A 53 -20.43 -13.50 -5.56
C GLU A 53 -19.29 -12.51 -5.29
N ILE A 54 -18.04 -12.95 -5.46
CA ILE A 54 -16.83 -12.20 -5.14
C ILE A 54 -16.00 -12.05 -6.41
N PHE A 55 -15.53 -10.84 -6.68
CA PHE A 55 -14.58 -10.58 -7.75
C PHE A 55 -13.30 -9.96 -7.20
N ARG A 56 -12.21 -10.16 -7.94
CA ARG A 56 -10.92 -9.55 -7.64
C ARG A 56 -10.88 -8.14 -8.23
N ILE A 57 -10.54 -7.15 -7.41
CA ILE A 57 -10.26 -5.79 -7.91
C ILE A 57 -8.82 -5.72 -8.41
N ARG A 58 -7.88 -6.25 -7.60
CA ARG A 58 -6.43 -6.30 -7.87
C ARG A 58 -5.75 -7.32 -6.94
N PRO A 59 -4.44 -7.58 -7.01
CA PRO A 59 -3.77 -8.43 -6.02
C PRO A 59 -4.10 -8.02 -4.60
N GLY A 60 -4.46 -8.99 -3.75
CA GLY A 60 -4.78 -8.75 -2.35
C GLY A 60 -6.13 -8.06 -2.06
N LEU A 61 -6.86 -7.52 -3.04
CA LEU A 61 -8.11 -6.76 -2.85
C LEU A 61 -9.31 -7.42 -3.54
N TRP A 62 -10.36 -7.69 -2.76
CA TRP A 62 -11.55 -8.43 -3.18
C TRP A 62 -12.82 -7.64 -2.88
N ALA A 63 -13.87 -7.85 -3.68
CA ALA A 63 -15.14 -7.16 -3.55
C ALA A 63 -16.34 -8.04 -3.88
N LEU A 64 -17.51 -7.63 -3.40
CA LEU A 64 -18.79 -8.27 -3.71
C LEU A 64 -19.36 -7.76 -5.02
N GLU A 65 -19.87 -8.68 -5.85
CA GLU A 65 -20.51 -8.36 -7.13
C GLU A 65 -21.68 -7.38 -6.96
N GLU A 66 -22.51 -7.57 -5.94
CA GLU A 66 -23.62 -6.65 -5.60
C GLU A 66 -23.17 -5.22 -5.24
N TYR A 67 -21.90 -5.01 -4.90
CA TYR A 67 -21.34 -3.68 -4.60
C TYR A 67 -20.62 -3.05 -5.82
N ARG A 68 -20.55 -3.72 -6.98
CA ARG A 68 -19.74 -3.26 -8.12
C ARG A 68 -20.06 -1.82 -8.54
N SER A 69 -21.34 -1.48 -8.71
CA SER A 69 -21.75 -0.12 -9.09
C SER A 69 -21.36 0.90 -8.02
N LEU A 70 -21.65 0.60 -6.75
CA LEU A 70 -21.32 1.47 -5.62
C LEU A 70 -19.81 1.70 -5.48
N LEU A 71 -19.00 0.69 -5.76
CA LEU A 71 -17.54 0.79 -5.72
C LEU A 71 -17.02 1.63 -6.90
N ALA A 72 -17.57 1.44 -8.10
CA ALA A 72 -17.23 2.25 -9.27
C ALA A 72 -17.55 3.74 -9.05
N ASP A 73 -18.71 4.05 -8.46
CA ASP A 73 -19.09 5.43 -8.10
C ASP A 73 -18.13 6.07 -7.07
N ARG A 74 -17.44 5.24 -6.28
CA ARG A 74 -16.42 5.66 -5.31
C ARG A 74 -15.00 5.68 -5.91
N GLY A 75 -14.85 5.40 -7.21
CA GLY A 75 -13.56 5.31 -7.88
C GLY A 75 -12.80 4.01 -7.64
N ILE A 76 -13.42 2.99 -7.04
CA ILE A 76 -12.82 1.68 -6.82
C ILE A 76 -13.19 0.78 -8.00
N VAL A 77 -12.26 0.67 -8.95
CA VAL A 77 -12.49 -0.06 -10.20
C VAL A 77 -11.58 -1.29 -10.28
N ALA A 78 -12.16 -2.40 -10.70
CA ALA A 78 -11.39 -3.61 -11.01
C ALA A 78 -10.52 -3.37 -12.24
N GLN A 79 -9.25 -3.73 -12.14
CA GLN A 79 -8.37 -3.70 -13.28
C GLN A 79 -8.63 -4.93 -14.17
N ASP A 80 -8.90 -4.68 -15.44
CA ASP A 80 -8.94 -5.68 -16.50
C ASP A 80 -8.01 -5.27 -17.66
N VAL A 81 -7.89 -6.17 -18.65
CA VAL A 81 -6.99 -5.98 -19.80
C VAL A 81 -7.41 -4.78 -20.67
N THR A 82 -8.66 -4.35 -20.58
CA THR A 82 -9.23 -3.29 -21.42
C THR A 82 -9.19 -1.91 -20.77
N ASN A 83 -9.04 -1.84 -19.44
CA ASN A 83 -9.09 -0.60 -18.68
C ASN A 83 -7.80 -0.30 -17.87
N SER A 84 -6.74 -1.10 -18.02
CA SER A 84 -5.52 -0.96 -17.22
C SER A 84 -4.91 0.44 -17.27
N ASP A 85 -5.05 1.10 -18.41
CA ASP A 85 -4.45 2.41 -18.67
C ASP A 85 -5.45 3.56 -18.46
N SER A 86 -6.68 3.26 -18.02
CA SER A 86 -7.68 4.28 -17.72
C SER A 86 -7.27 5.10 -16.49
N GLU A 87 -7.39 6.42 -16.59
CA GLU A 87 -7.01 7.38 -15.52
C GLU A 87 -7.58 6.98 -14.16
N GLN A 88 -8.85 6.54 -14.12
CA GLN A 88 -9.51 6.09 -12.90
C GLN A 88 -8.82 4.88 -12.24
N VAL A 89 -8.37 3.89 -13.03
CA VAL A 89 -7.61 2.75 -12.52
C VAL A 89 -6.23 3.18 -12.01
N GLN A 90 -5.58 4.12 -12.71
CA GLN A 90 -4.27 4.64 -12.31
C GLN A 90 -4.35 5.40 -10.98
N GLU A 91 -5.30 6.33 -10.85
CA GLU A 91 -5.52 7.11 -9.63
C GLU A 91 -5.87 6.21 -8.44
N PHE A 92 -6.72 5.20 -8.68
CA PHE A 92 -7.07 4.24 -7.65
C PHE A 92 -5.89 3.32 -7.29
N ASN A 93 -5.06 2.91 -8.25
CA ASN A 93 -3.82 2.16 -7.98
C ASN A 93 -2.86 2.99 -7.11
N HIS A 94 -2.63 4.23 -7.52
CA HIS A 94 -1.70 5.13 -6.86
C HIS A 94 -2.10 5.37 -5.40
N SER A 95 -3.33 5.84 -5.17
CA SER A 95 -3.85 6.10 -3.82
C SER A 95 -3.95 4.84 -2.94
N TYR A 96 -4.30 3.68 -3.50
CA TYR A 96 -4.33 2.42 -2.75
C TYR A 96 -2.94 2.01 -2.26
N TYR A 97 -1.93 2.02 -3.14
CA TYR A 97 -0.59 1.61 -2.76
C TYR A 97 0.10 2.62 -1.84
N GLN A 98 -0.19 3.92 -1.98
CA GLN A 98 0.16 4.91 -0.96
C GLN A 98 -0.42 4.51 0.40
N GLY A 99 -1.71 4.18 0.47
CA GLY A 99 -2.36 3.75 1.70
C GLY A 99 -1.77 2.49 2.33
N LEU A 100 -1.45 1.47 1.52
CA LEU A 100 -0.77 0.26 2.01
C LEU A 100 0.59 0.59 2.61
N LEU A 101 1.39 1.45 1.97
CA LEU A 101 2.68 1.88 2.50
C LEU A 101 2.53 2.62 3.84
N LEU A 102 1.52 3.47 3.99
CA LEU A 102 1.23 4.13 5.27
C LEU A 102 0.85 3.10 6.35
N TYR A 103 -0.04 2.15 6.05
CA TYR A 103 -0.39 1.08 7.00
C TYR A 103 0.83 0.23 7.40
N ILE A 104 1.70 -0.11 6.45
CA ILE A 104 2.93 -0.86 6.71
C ILE A 104 3.85 -0.04 7.63
N GLY A 105 4.10 1.24 7.33
CA GLY A 105 4.93 2.10 8.16
C GLY A 105 4.41 2.18 9.61
N ASN A 106 3.11 2.38 9.76
CA ASN A 106 2.45 2.41 11.08
C ASN A 106 2.58 1.08 11.83
N MET A 107 2.44 -0.06 11.13
CA MET A 107 2.66 -1.39 11.74
C MET A 107 4.11 -1.61 12.17
N LYS A 108 5.05 -0.99 11.46
CA LYS A 108 6.49 -0.99 11.79
C LYS A 108 6.87 0.05 12.86
N LYS A 109 5.90 0.77 13.43
CA LYS A 109 6.12 1.82 14.44
C LYS A 109 6.98 2.98 13.94
N LEU A 110 6.90 3.26 12.64
CA LEU A 110 7.50 4.42 12.01
C LEU A 110 6.46 5.53 11.92
N GLU A 111 6.94 6.77 11.92
CA GLU A 111 6.13 7.92 11.56
C GLU A 111 5.97 7.96 10.04
N THR A 112 4.79 8.31 9.54
CA THR A 112 4.46 8.25 8.12
C THR A 112 3.90 9.57 7.63
N TYR A 113 4.24 9.91 6.39
CA TYR A 113 3.80 11.13 5.73
C TYR A 113 3.31 10.81 4.31
N VAL A 114 2.25 11.53 3.92
CA VAL A 114 1.74 11.61 2.54
C VAL A 114 1.64 13.10 2.14
N PRO A 115 1.93 13.47 0.88
CA PRO A 115 1.83 14.84 0.41
C PRO A 115 0.45 15.48 0.60
N ALA A 116 0.44 16.81 0.74
CA ALA A 116 -0.79 17.57 0.98
C ALA A 116 -1.83 17.44 -0.15
N GLN A 117 -1.37 17.28 -1.40
CA GLN A 117 -2.24 17.06 -2.56
C GLN A 117 -2.94 15.69 -2.52
N ASP A 118 -2.33 14.70 -1.87
CA ASP A 118 -2.83 13.32 -1.85
C ASP A 118 -3.61 12.99 -0.57
N LYS A 119 -3.46 13.78 0.50
CA LYS A 119 -4.08 13.49 1.81
C LYS A 119 -5.58 13.23 1.78
N ASN A 120 -6.30 13.81 0.82
CA ASN A 120 -7.76 13.65 0.66
C ASN A 120 -8.16 12.48 -0.24
N ARG A 121 -7.21 11.88 -0.97
CA ARG A 121 -7.42 10.65 -1.73
C ARG A 121 -7.72 9.50 -0.78
N ARG A 122 -8.43 8.48 -1.26
CA ARG A 122 -8.89 7.36 -0.43
C ARG A 122 -8.13 6.09 -0.75
N CYS A 123 -7.65 5.43 0.29
CA CYS A 123 -7.31 4.01 0.24
C CYS A 123 -8.54 3.22 0.67
N ILE A 124 -9.27 2.66 -0.30
CA ILE A 124 -10.57 2.01 -0.09
C ILE A 124 -11.56 2.99 0.54
N ASN A 125 -11.77 2.91 1.86
CA ASN A 125 -12.76 3.71 2.59
C ASN A 125 -12.13 4.80 3.46
N VAL A 126 -10.81 4.85 3.61
CA VAL A 126 -10.10 5.76 4.55
C VAL A 126 -9.28 6.78 3.77
N LYS A 127 -9.26 8.05 4.19
CA LYS A 127 -8.42 9.06 3.54
C LYS A 127 -6.94 8.84 3.88
N LEU A 128 -6.04 9.10 2.96
CA LEU A 128 -4.60 8.94 3.20
C LEU A 128 -4.09 9.77 4.38
N GLY A 129 -4.60 11.00 4.53
CA GLY A 129 -4.28 11.86 5.67
C GLY A 129 -4.80 11.38 7.02
N GLU A 130 -5.79 10.46 7.05
CA GLU A 130 -6.27 9.81 8.28
C GLU A 130 -5.40 8.60 8.67
N ILE A 131 -4.65 8.04 7.71
CA ILE A 131 -3.69 6.95 7.95
C ILE A 131 -2.30 7.51 8.31
N SER A 132 -1.90 8.61 7.65
CA SER A 132 -0.64 9.33 7.88
C SER A 132 -0.55 9.79 9.33
N THR A 133 0.60 9.59 9.98
CA THR A 133 0.81 10.03 11.37
C THR A 133 1.34 11.45 11.45
N LEU A 134 2.04 11.90 10.41
CA LEU A 134 2.55 13.25 10.27
C LEU A 134 1.69 14.07 9.30
N THR A 135 1.47 15.33 9.66
CA THR A 135 0.76 16.31 8.82
C THR A 135 1.69 17.16 7.95
N LYS A 136 2.98 17.18 8.28
CA LYS A 136 4.04 17.91 7.57
C LYS A 136 5.33 17.10 7.59
N VAL A 137 6.20 17.34 6.62
CA VAL A 137 7.55 16.79 6.58
C VAL A 137 8.36 17.36 7.76
N PRO A 138 9.03 16.52 8.58
CA PRO A 138 9.93 17.00 9.61
C PRO A 138 11.05 17.87 9.04
N PRO A 139 11.54 18.89 9.76
CA PRO A 139 12.63 19.75 9.31
C PRO A 139 13.99 19.05 9.51
N PHE A 140 14.20 17.91 8.85
CA PHE A 140 15.38 17.06 9.03
C PHE A 140 16.66 17.62 8.39
N SER A 141 16.57 18.73 7.64
CA SER A 141 17.69 19.37 6.95
C SER A 141 17.34 20.80 6.49
N TYR A 142 18.14 21.37 5.59
CA TYR A 142 17.87 22.63 4.90
C TYR A 142 16.52 22.59 4.17
N GLN A 143 15.90 23.76 4.05
CA GLN A 143 14.54 23.90 3.53
C GLN A 143 14.40 23.38 2.10
N GLU A 144 15.45 23.49 1.29
CA GLU A 144 15.52 22.99 -0.08
C GLU A 144 15.36 21.47 -0.14
N PHE A 145 16.02 20.73 0.77
CA PHE A 145 15.88 19.27 0.85
C PHE A 145 14.51 18.85 1.38
N VAL A 146 14.01 19.57 2.39
CA VAL A 146 12.67 19.32 2.95
C VAL A 146 11.60 19.54 1.86
N ASN A 147 11.67 20.66 1.14
CA ASN A 147 10.79 20.97 0.01
C ASN A 147 10.91 19.93 -1.10
N ARG A 148 12.13 19.54 -1.49
CA ARG A 148 12.34 18.51 -2.51
C ARG A 148 11.68 17.18 -2.12
N SER A 149 11.89 16.74 -0.88
CA SER A 149 11.33 15.49 -0.36
C SER A 149 9.81 15.52 -0.21
N SER A 150 9.18 16.69 -0.02
CA SER A 150 7.72 16.82 0.12
C SER A 150 6.92 16.38 -1.12
N THR A 151 7.60 16.19 -2.25
CA THR A 151 7.01 15.70 -3.51
C THR A 151 7.05 14.17 -3.66
N ILE A 152 7.57 13.46 -2.66
CA ILE A 152 7.62 12.00 -2.62
C ILE A 152 6.28 11.46 -2.11
N ASP A 153 5.73 10.47 -2.81
CA ASP A 153 4.38 9.95 -2.59
C ASP A 153 4.14 9.44 -1.16
N VAL A 154 5.10 8.71 -0.59
CA VAL A 154 5.07 8.30 0.81
C VAL A 154 6.47 8.35 1.41
N MET A 155 6.56 8.86 2.64
CA MET A 155 7.80 8.86 3.41
C MET A 155 7.59 8.25 4.79
N TRP A 156 8.59 7.52 5.26
CA TRP A 156 8.67 7.04 6.63
C TRP A 156 9.81 7.75 7.37
N PHE A 157 9.58 8.03 8.64
CA PHE A 157 10.50 8.70 9.54
C PHE A 157 10.66 7.89 10.83
N GLN A 158 11.80 8.09 11.48
CA GLN A 158 12.09 7.53 12.79
C GLN A 158 12.90 8.53 13.64
N PRO A 159 12.77 8.47 14.97
CA PRO A 159 13.65 9.22 15.87
C PRO A 159 15.12 8.93 15.61
N ASN A 160 15.97 9.93 15.82
CA ASN A 160 17.40 9.73 15.89
C ASN A 160 17.89 9.63 17.34
N SER A 161 19.20 9.47 17.53
CA SER A 161 19.83 9.37 18.86
C SER A 161 19.82 10.66 19.67
N LEU A 162 19.46 11.81 19.07
CA LEU A 162 19.35 13.10 19.77
C LEU A 162 17.98 13.28 20.46
N GLY A 163 16.96 12.50 20.09
CA GLY A 163 15.67 12.49 20.78
C GLY A 163 14.48 12.13 19.88
N SER A 164 13.32 11.87 20.49
CA SER A 164 12.06 11.54 19.79
C SER A 164 11.56 12.65 18.88
N GLU A 165 11.86 13.91 19.21
CA GLU A 165 11.43 15.07 18.41
C GLU A 165 12.28 15.29 17.15
N VAL A 166 13.44 14.64 17.05
CA VAL A 166 14.36 14.79 15.92
C VAL A 166 14.19 13.59 14.99
N MET A 167 13.22 13.73 14.09
CA MET A 167 12.86 12.72 13.11
C MET A 167 13.79 12.76 11.89
N MET A 168 14.32 11.61 11.51
CA MET A 168 15.12 11.42 10.29
C MET A 168 14.39 10.53 9.29
N PRO A 169 14.56 10.76 7.98
CA PRO A 169 14.00 9.87 6.97
C PRO A 169 14.53 8.44 7.11
N ASP A 170 13.63 7.46 7.19
CA ASP A 170 13.96 6.02 7.11
C ASP A 170 13.82 5.50 5.68
N SER A 171 12.70 5.81 5.02
CA SER A 171 12.36 5.28 3.72
C SER A 171 11.55 6.26 2.87
N PHE A 172 11.82 6.27 1.56
CA PHE A 172 11.13 7.03 0.53
C PHE A 172 10.49 6.08 -0.49
N PHE A 173 9.25 6.37 -0.90
CA PHE A 173 8.51 5.55 -1.83
C PHE A 173 7.87 6.41 -2.92
N GLU A 174 8.05 6.01 -4.17
CA GLU A 174 7.36 6.57 -5.34
C GLU A 174 6.52 5.45 -5.96
N VAL A 175 5.22 5.70 -6.11
CA VAL A 175 4.23 4.76 -6.63
C VAL A 175 4.01 5.03 -8.12
N GLU A 176 4.78 4.33 -8.94
CA GLU A 176 4.88 4.56 -10.37
C GLU A 176 3.92 3.68 -11.16
N HIS A 177 2.81 4.25 -11.63
CA HIS A 177 1.85 3.54 -12.48
C HIS A 177 2.08 3.85 -13.96
N SER A 178 1.91 5.11 -14.36
CA SER A 178 2.10 5.62 -15.73
C SER A 178 3.14 6.74 -15.81
N THR A 179 3.55 7.29 -14.67
CA THR A 179 4.55 8.33 -14.53
C THR A 179 5.96 7.83 -14.85
N ASP A 180 6.86 8.77 -15.12
CA ASP A 180 8.22 8.48 -15.55
C ASP A 180 9.11 8.11 -14.34
N ILE A 181 9.49 6.83 -14.25
CA ILE A 181 10.44 6.31 -13.25
C ILE A 181 11.72 7.16 -13.18
N GLN A 182 12.16 7.77 -14.28
CA GLN A 182 13.35 8.61 -14.30
C GLN A 182 13.19 9.86 -13.43
N ASN A 183 12.02 10.48 -13.42
CA ASN A 183 11.75 11.64 -12.55
C ASN A 183 11.85 11.25 -11.08
N SER A 184 11.34 10.07 -10.71
CA SER A 184 11.44 9.54 -9.36
C SER A 184 12.87 9.18 -8.96
N LEU A 185 13.66 8.62 -9.87
CA LEU A 185 15.10 8.44 -9.65
C LEU A 185 15.84 9.76 -9.49
N CYS A 186 15.47 10.81 -10.23
CA CYS A 186 16.04 12.16 -10.06
C CYS A 186 15.72 12.73 -8.68
N LYS A 187 14.47 12.60 -8.21
CA LYS A 187 14.09 13.01 -6.83
C LYS A 187 14.96 12.30 -5.79
N PHE A 188 15.20 11.00 -5.96
CA PHE A 188 16.04 10.21 -5.07
C PHE A 188 17.52 10.61 -5.13
N ALA A 189 18.05 10.93 -6.32
CA ALA A 189 19.42 11.38 -6.50
C ALA A 189 19.68 12.72 -5.78
N ASP A 190 18.72 13.64 -5.80
CA ASP A 190 18.80 14.91 -5.07
C ASP A 190 18.87 14.71 -3.55
N LEU A 191 18.37 13.58 -3.05
CA LEU A 191 18.34 13.21 -1.62
C LEU A 191 19.41 12.16 -1.26
N GLN A 192 20.40 11.94 -2.13
CA GLN A 192 21.42 10.91 -1.94
C GLN A 192 22.21 11.04 -0.63
N SER A 193 22.34 12.25 -0.08
CA SER A 193 23.09 12.52 1.15
C SER A 193 22.41 11.97 2.42
N PHE A 194 21.14 11.59 2.35
CA PHE A 194 20.41 11.00 3.47
C PHE A 194 20.51 9.48 3.45
N ASN A 195 20.73 8.86 4.61
CA ASN A 195 20.74 7.40 4.76
C ASN A 195 19.32 6.81 4.78
N ALA A 196 18.51 7.16 3.78
CA ALA A 196 17.16 6.64 3.58
C ALA A 196 17.16 5.50 2.56
N ARG A 197 16.28 4.52 2.75
CA ARG A 197 16.00 3.50 1.74
C ARG A 197 15.08 4.10 0.69
N MET A 198 15.26 3.74 -0.58
CA MET A 198 14.51 4.32 -1.69
C MET A 198 13.80 3.20 -2.44
N TYR A 199 12.51 3.37 -2.72
CA TYR A 199 11.69 2.34 -3.33
C TYR A 199 10.87 2.89 -4.50
N ILE A 200 10.98 2.22 -5.65
CA ILE A 200 10.02 2.36 -6.74
C ILE A 200 8.99 1.25 -6.58
N VAL A 201 7.72 1.63 -6.42
CA VAL A 201 6.60 0.71 -6.26
C VAL A 201 5.75 0.74 -7.53
N ALA A 202 5.78 -0.34 -8.31
CA ALA A 202 5.16 -0.35 -9.63
C ALA A 202 4.65 -1.74 -10.04
N ASP A 203 4.00 -1.81 -11.20
CA ASP A 203 3.66 -3.08 -11.84
C ASP A 203 4.94 -3.83 -12.25
N VAL A 204 4.99 -5.15 -12.04
CA VAL A 204 6.16 -5.99 -12.34
C VAL A 204 6.65 -5.86 -13.79
N ARG A 205 5.75 -5.54 -14.74
CA ARG A 205 6.08 -5.30 -16.15
C ARG A 205 7.05 -4.13 -16.35
N ARG A 206 7.14 -3.20 -15.39
CA ARG A 206 8.04 -2.03 -15.43
C ARG A 206 9.41 -2.29 -14.80
N HIS A 207 9.70 -3.52 -14.37
CA HIS A 207 10.97 -3.85 -13.75
C HIS A 207 12.16 -3.61 -14.68
N ASP A 208 12.06 -4.00 -15.95
CA ASP A 208 13.17 -3.85 -16.90
C ASP A 208 13.40 -2.37 -17.26
N GLU A 209 12.33 -1.58 -17.35
CA GLU A 209 12.40 -0.12 -17.47
C GLU A 209 13.14 0.51 -16.28
N PHE A 210 12.82 0.06 -15.06
CA PHE A 210 13.51 0.50 -13.84
C PHE A 210 15.00 0.19 -13.87
N ILE A 211 15.40 -1.04 -14.23
CA ILE A 211 16.81 -1.43 -14.30
C ILE A 211 17.55 -0.62 -15.36
N ALA A 212 16.96 -0.46 -16.55
CA ALA A 212 17.57 0.33 -17.62
C ALA A 212 17.81 1.78 -17.18
N LYS A 213 16.82 2.41 -16.53
CA LYS A 213 16.94 3.79 -16.05
C LYS A 213 17.95 3.92 -14.91
N LEU A 214 17.93 3.02 -13.93
CA LEU A 214 18.87 3.04 -12.80
C LEU A 214 20.33 2.82 -13.22
N SER A 215 20.57 2.14 -14.34
CA SER A 215 21.92 1.86 -14.85
C SER A 215 22.66 3.10 -15.37
N HIS A 216 21.97 4.21 -15.57
CA HIS A 216 22.58 5.46 -16.02
C HIS A 216 23.56 6.01 -14.97
N ASP A 217 24.74 6.48 -15.40
CA ASP A 217 25.84 6.92 -14.51
C ASP A 217 25.42 7.98 -13.47
N TYR A 218 24.47 8.84 -13.84
CA TYR A 218 23.88 9.83 -12.95
C TYR A 218 23.30 9.23 -11.65
N PHE A 219 22.78 8.00 -11.69
CA PHE A 219 22.17 7.33 -10.54
C PHE A 219 23.11 6.38 -9.81
N LYS A 220 24.37 6.24 -10.25
CA LYS A 220 25.38 5.39 -9.59
C LYS A 220 25.54 5.66 -8.08
N PRO A 221 25.44 6.91 -7.57
CA PRO A 221 25.52 7.17 -6.12
C PRO A 221 24.35 6.62 -5.28
N ILE A 222 23.24 6.23 -5.91
CA ILE A 222 22.04 5.71 -5.24
C ILE A 222 21.70 4.27 -5.64
N SER A 223 22.36 3.69 -6.65
CA SER A 223 22.00 2.40 -7.26
C SER A 223 21.82 1.27 -6.24
N ASP A 224 22.68 1.23 -5.22
CA ASP A 224 22.67 0.16 -4.21
C ASP A 224 21.55 0.33 -3.16
N ARG A 225 20.93 1.52 -3.11
CA ARG A 225 19.90 1.88 -2.13
C ARG A 225 18.49 1.92 -2.72
N VAL A 226 18.36 2.12 -4.03
CA VAL A 226 17.07 2.11 -4.71
C VAL A 226 16.64 0.68 -5.01
N LYS A 227 15.41 0.31 -4.63
CA LYS A 227 14.86 -1.03 -4.82
C LYS A 227 13.51 -0.98 -5.54
N PHE A 228 13.29 -1.96 -6.41
CA PHE A 228 11.98 -2.18 -7.01
C PHE A 228 11.11 -3.06 -6.11
N VAL A 229 9.86 -2.66 -5.91
CA VAL A 229 8.84 -3.44 -5.22
C VAL A 229 7.62 -3.56 -6.12
N SER A 230 7.33 -4.77 -6.59
CA SER A 230 6.10 -4.97 -7.34
C SER A 230 4.88 -4.84 -6.43
N TYR A 231 3.76 -4.42 -7.01
CA TYR A 231 2.44 -4.43 -6.37
C TYR A 231 2.14 -5.75 -5.64
N ASP A 232 2.26 -6.90 -6.33
CA ASP A 232 2.06 -8.22 -5.70
C ASP A 232 2.99 -8.51 -4.52
N LYS A 233 4.21 -7.97 -4.53
CA LYS A 233 5.18 -8.15 -3.44
C LYS A 233 4.78 -7.29 -2.24
N LEU A 234 4.33 -6.06 -2.49
CA LEU A 234 3.85 -5.15 -1.45
C LEU A 234 2.58 -5.69 -0.78
N ASP A 235 1.62 -6.17 -1.57
CA ASP A 235 0.38 -6.78 -1.08
C ASP A 235 0.65 -7.99 -0.18
N ARG A 236 1.53 -8.90 -0.62
CA ARG A 236 1.94 -10.06 0.18
C ARG A 236 2.65 -9.67 1.47
N TYR A 237 3.48 -8.63 1.43
CA TYR A 237 4.16 -8.14 2.63
C TYR A 237 3.18 -7.55 3.63
N TYR A 238 2.24 -6.72 3.17
CA TYR A 238 1.15 -6.18 3.98
C TYR A 238 0.31 -7.30 4.61
N GLU A 239 -0.10 -8.29 3.81
CA GLU A 239 -0.85 -9.46 4.27
C GLU A 239 -0.11 -10.20 5.39
N GLY A 240 1.19 -10.47 5.21
CA GLY A 240 2.01 -11.14 6.21
C GLY A 240 2.08 -10.39 7.54
N LEU A 241 2.23 -9.06 7.51
CA LEU A 241 2.21 -8.22 8.73
C LEU A 241 0.84 -8.28 9.43
N MET A 242 -0.25 -8.24 8.66
CA MET A 242 -1.60 -8.31 9.20
C MET A 242 -1.89 -9.65 9.88
N MET A 243 -1.31 -10.75 9.38
CA MET A 243 -1.40 -12.07 10.02
C MET A 243 -0.58 -12.15 11.31
N GLN A 244 0.66 -11.66 11.32
CA GLN A 244 1.52 -11.67 12.50
C GLN A 244 0.91 -10.90 13.68
N ARG A 245 0.32 -9.73 13.41
CA ARG A 245 -0.35 -8.90 14.43
C ARG A 245 -1.48 -9.65 15.15
N LYS A 246 -2.15 -10.57 14.46
CA LYS A 246 -3.19 -11.41 15.05
C LYS A 246 -2.61 -12.51 15.94
N SER A 247 -1.52 -13.15 15.52
CA SER A 247 -0.83 -14.15 16.36
C SER A 247 -0.35 -13.56 17.70
N SER A 248 0.07 -12.29 17.71
CA SER A 248 0.44 -11.58 18.95
C SER A 248 -0.73 -11.14 19.83
N LEU A 249 -1.98 -11.22 19.35
CA LEU A 249 -3.21 -10.91 20.12
C LEU A 249 -3.89 -12.17 20.69
N ILE A 250 -3.40 -13.36 20.33
CA ILE A 250 -3.95 -14.67 20.74
C ILE A 250 -3.02 -15.38 21.77
N LEU A 251 -1.87 -14.77 22.08
CA LEU A 251 -0.95 -15.17 23.16
C LEU A 251 -1.17 -14.29 24.38
#